data_AF-A0A0K1P879-F1
#
_entry.id   AF-A0A0K1P879-F1
#
_cell.length_a   1.000
_cell.length_b   1.000
_cell.length_c   1.000
_cell.angle_alpha   90.00
_cell.angle_beta   90.00
_cell.angle_gamma   90.00
#
_symmetry.space_group_name_H-M   'P 1'
#
loop_
_entity.id
_entity.type
_entity.pdbx_description
1 polymer ?
#
loop_
_entity_poly.entity_id
_entity_poly.type
_entity_poly.pdbx_seq_one_letter_code
_entity_poly.pdbx_strand_id
1 'polypeptide(L)'
;MILKNKGLFLETIINNSIKNDDYEKGYLIYKMPINSKLINCEGNIVKSILETNYFCDYIGIYNGFYIEFEAKETEKTYFNLNNIKSNQKNKMYKVIENKGIAFVLIYFHIYNEIFLIDANDLKNFNKTKIEYDFFNNNIKKINFDNGKIDFNYVFNHLISYT
;
A
#
# COMPACT_ATOMS: atom_id res chain seq x y z
N MET A 1 -3.60 -29.40 -1.13
CA MET A 1 -2.56 -28.59 -1.80
C MET A 1 -2.59 -27.20 -1.16
N ILE A 2 -1.74 -26.96 -0.17
CA ILE A 2 -1.73 -25.69 0.59
C ILE A 2 -1.12 -24.62 -0.33
N LEU A 3 -1.93 -23.65 -0.75
CA LEU A 3 -1.42 -22.47 -1.45
C LEU A 3 -0.47 -21.76 -0.48
N LYS A 4 0.80 -21.71 -0.86
CA LYS A 4 1.85 -20.89 -0.26
C LYS A 4 1.42 -19.43 -0.49
N ASN A 5 0.73 -18.82 0.47
CA ASN A 5 0.22 -17.44 0.45
C ASN A 5 1.37 -16.40 0.47
N LYS A 6 2.28 -16.47 -0.50
CA LYS A 6 3.35 -15.50 -0.69
C LYS A 6 2.73 -14.22 -1.27
N GLY A 7 2.78 -13.11 -0.55
CA GLY A 7 2.36 -11.80 -1.07
C GLY A 7 1.03 -11.25 -0.54
N LEU A 8 0.22 -12.04 0.18
CA LEU A 8 -1.17 -11.68 0.49
C LEU A 8 -1.42 -11.31 1.96
N PHE A 9 -0.42 -11.40 2.83
CA PHE A 9 -0.64 -11.19 4.26
C PHE A 9 -1.01 -9.74 4.55
N LEU A 10 -0.16 -8.80 4.12
CA LEU A 10 -0.41 -7.38 4.30
C LEU A 10 -1.69 -6.95 3.57
N GLU A 11 -1.91 -7.45 2.35
CA GLU A 11 -3.15 -7.21 1.61
C GLU A 11 -4.38 -7.67 2.40
N THR A 12 -4.35 -8.85 3.00
CA THR A 12 -5.47 -9.38 3.79
C THR A 12 -5.75 -8.50 5.01
N ILE A 13 -4.72 -8.05 5.70
CA ILE A 13 -4.84 -7.11 6.83
C ILE A 13 -5.48 -5.81 6.36
N ILE A 14 -4.96 -5.20 5.30
CA ILE A 14 -5.48 -3.93 4.78
C ILE A 14 -6.94 -4.10 4.39
N ASN A 15 -7.27 -5.11 3.56
CA ASN A 15 -8.63 -5.39 3.11
C ASN A 15 -9.59 -5.57 4.28
N ASN A 16 -9.20 -6.31 5.32
CA ASN A 16 -10.04 -6.49 6.51
C ASN A 16 -10.20 -5.21 7.33
N SER A 17 -9.21 -4.32 7.28
CA SER A 17 -9.26 -3.02 7.97
C SER A 17 -10.17 -2.04 7.23
N ILE A 18 -10.08 -1.98 5.90
CA ILE A 18 -10.81 -1.03 5.06
C ILE A 18 -12.19 -1.51 4.60
N LYS A 19 -12.65 -2.70 5.02
CA LYS A 19 -14.02 -3.16 4.70
C LYS A 19 -15.04 -2.07 5.04
N ASN A 20 -15.72 -1.57 4.02
CA ASN A 20 -16.62 -0.41 4.10
C ASN A 20 -18.04 -0.79 4.55
N ASP A 21 -18.19 -1.91 5.26
CA ASP A 21 -19.46 -2.33 5.85
C ASP A 21 -19.90 -1.40 7.00
N ASP A 22 -19.03 -0.47 7.39
CA ASP A 22 -19.19 0.48 8.48
C ASP A 22 -18.93 1.90 7.96
N TYR A 23 -20.02 2.66 7.78
CA TYR A 23 -20.01 4.03 7.28
C TYR A 23 -19.47 5.05 8.30
N GLU A 24 -19.25 4.67 9.57
CA GLU A 24 -18.76 5.59 10.62
C GLU A 24 -17.24 5.77 10.60
N LYS A 25 -16.52 5.02 9.75
CA LYS A 25 -15.06 5.02 9.70
C LYS A 25 -14.42 6.34 9.29
N GLY A 26 -15.15 7.23 8.64
CA GLY A 26 -14.67 8.56 8.23
C GLY A 26 -13.75 8.58 7.00
N TYR A 27 -13.36 7.41 6.48
CA TYR A 27 -12.64 7.24 5.21
C TYR A 27 -13.42 6.34 4.26
N LEU A 28 -13.11 6.46 2.97
CA LEU A 28 -13.60 5.56 1.93
C LEU A 28 -12.41 5.10 1.09
N ILE A 29 -11.91 3.89 1.36
CA ILE A 29 -10.74 3.30 0.71
C ILE A 29 -11.15 2.04 -0.05
N TYR A 30 -10.57 1.85 -1.24
CA TYR A 30 -10.79 0.69 -2.09
C TYR A 30 -9.47 0.10 -2.58
N LYS A 31 -9.45 -1.23 -2.69
CA LYS A 31 -8.41 -1.93 -3.43
C LYS A 31 -8.69 -1.83 -4.92
N MET A 32 -7.70 -1.40 -5.68
CA MET A 32 -7.79 -1.36 -7.14
C MET A 32 -7.73 -2.78 -7.74
N PRO A 33 -8.64 -3.11 -8.67
CA PRO A 33 -8.54 -4.37 -9.41
C PRO A 33 -7.30 -4.35 -10.31
N ILE A 34 -6.83 -5.54 -10.67
CA ILE A 34 -5.73 -5.69 -11.62
C ILE A 34 -6.19 -5.14 -12.97
N ASN A 35 -5.41 -4.21 -13.55
CA ASN A 35 -5.72 -3.68 -14.86
C ASN A 35 -5.53 -4.76 -15.93
N SER A 36 -6.57 -5.00 -16.72
CA SER A 36 -6.51 -5.96 -17.81
C SER A 36 -7.54 -5.64 -18.88
N LYS A 37 -7.19 -5.99 -20.12
CA LYS A 37 -8.06 -5.88 -21.28
C LYS A 37 -8.71 -7.24 -21.57
N LEU A 38 -10.04 -7.28 -21.55
CA LEU A 38 -10.81 -8.47 -21.90
C LEU A 38 -10.60 -8.81 -23.38
N ILE A 39 -10.21 -10.06 -23.66
CA ILE A 39 -10.08 -10.60 -25.02
C ILE A 39 -11.32 -11.39 -25.37
N ASN A 40 -11.73 -12.30 -24.47
CA ASN A 40 -12.85 -13.21 -24.69
C ASN A 40 -13.50 -13.58 -23.35
N CYS A 41 -14.80 -13.83 -23.38
CA CYS A 41 -15.59 -14.32 -22.26
C CYS A 41 -16.51 -15.44 -22.75
N GLU A 42 -16.29 -16.65 -22.25
CA GLU A 42 -17.14 -17.82 -22.54
C GLU A 42 -17.75 -18.31 -21.22
N GLY A 43 -18.99 -17.91 -20.95
CA GLY A 43 -19.62 -18.12 -19.65
C GLY A 43 -18.82 -17.45 -18.54
N ASN A 44 -18.31 -18.24 -17.59
CA ASN A 44 -17.51 -17.76 -16.45
C ASN A 44 -16.00 -17.78 -16.71
N ILE A 45 -15.55 -18.14 -17.92
CA ILE A 45 -14.14 -18.17 -18.28
C ILE A 45 -13.78 -16.86 -18.98
N VAL A 46 -12.93 -16.07 -18.32
CA VAL A 46 -12.42 -14.81 -18.83
C VAL A 46 -10.99 -14.98 -19.31
N LYS A 47 -10.72 -14.62 -20.56
CA LYS A 47 -9.36 -14.49 -21.10
C LYS A 47 -9.03 -12.99 -21.24
N SER A 48 -8.01 -12.54 -20.54
CA SER A 48 -7.56 -11.13 -20.56
C SER A 48 -6.07 -11.00 -20.83
N ILE A 49 -5.66 -9.83 -21.32
CA ILE A 49 -4.26 -9.39 -21.36
C ILE A 49 -4.05 -8.45 -20.18
N LEU A 50 -3.05 -8.73 -19.35
CA LEU A 50 -2.68 -7.83 -18.27
C LEU A 50 -2.07 -6.54 -18.84
N GLU A 51 -2.52 -5.42 -18.31
CA GLU A 51 -2.01 -4.11 -18.69
C GLU A 51 -1.28 -3.47 -17.51
N THR A 52 -0.50 -2.42 -17.80
CA THR A 52 0.14 -1.64 -16.75
C THR A 52 -0.91 -0.95 -15.90
N ASN A 53 -0.82 -1.08 -14.57
CA ASN A 53 -1.69 -0.35 -13.66
C ASN A 53 -1.41 1.16 -13.72
N TYR A 54 -2.47 1.96 -13.76
CA TYR A 54 -2.42 3.42 -13.71
C TYR A 54 -2.39 3.97 -12.27
N PHE A 55 -2.97 3.22 -11.35
CA PHE A 55 -3.09 3.55 -9.92
C PHE A 55 -2.17 2.65 -9.08
N CYS A 56 -1.92 3.05 -7.84
CA CYS A 56 -1.42 2.15 -6.82
C CYS A 56 -2.49 1.11 -6.41
N ASP A 57 -2.08 0.16 -5.58
CA ASP A 57 -2.96 -0.94 -5.13
C ASP A 57 -4.21 -0.46 -4.37
N TYR A 58 -4.15 0.70 -3.70
CA TYR A 58 -5.27 1.27 -2.96
C TYR A 58 -5.47 2.75 -3.25
N ILE A 59 -6.73 3.17 -3.36
CA ILE A 59 -7.12 4.57 -3.52
C ILE A 59 -8.32 4.90 -2.62
N GLY A 60 -8.55 6.19 -2.37
CA GLY A 60 -9.75 6.61 -1.67
C GLY A 60 -9.75 8.06 -1.24
N ILE A 61 -10.58 8.36 -0.26
CA ILE A 61 -10.73 9.70 0.32
C ILE A 61 -10.84 9.64 1.83
N TYR A 62 -10.24 10.62 2.51
CA TYR A 62 -10.36 10.83 3.95
C TYR A 62 -10.41 12.32 4.25
N ASN A 63 -11.44 12.80 4.94
CA ASN A 63 -11.59 14.23 5.31
C ASN A 63 -11.35 15.21 4.13
N GLY A 64 -11.80 14.86 2.92
CA GLY A 64 -11.62 15.66 1.71
C GLY A 64 -10.28 15.49 1.00
N PHE A 65 -9.31 14.78 1.60
CA PHE A 65 -8.03 14.47 0.98
C PHE A 65 -8.12 13.21 0.13
N TYR A 66 -7.64 13.29 -1.11
CA TYR A 66 -7.41 12.12 -1.95
C TYR A 66 -6.25 11.29 -1.36
N ILE A 67 -6.48 9.98 -1.21
CA ILE A 67 -5.52 9.02 -0.67
C ILE A 67 -5.15 8.02 -1.77
N GLU A 68 -3.87 7.73 -1.97
CA GLU A 68 -3.42 6.67 -2.86
C GLU A 68 -2.12 6.03 -2.37
N PHE A 69 -2.11 4.72 -2.13
CA PHE A 69 -0.97 4.06 -1.51
C PHE A 69 -0.71 2.65 -2.02
N GLU A 70 0.52 2.20 -1.80
CA GLU A 70 1.01 0.90 -2.19
C GLU A 70 1.23 0.02 -0.94
N ALA A 71 1.01 -1.30 -1.06
CA ALA A 71 1.33 -2.26 -0.02
C ALA A 71 2.41 -3.23 -0.52
N LYS A 72 3.50 -3.38 0.22
CA LYS A 72 4.59 -4.31 -0.09
C LYS A 72 4.98 -5.13 1.11
N GLU A 73 5.54 -6.29 0.87
CA GLU A 73 6.05 -7.16 1.92
C GLU A 73 7.42 -7.74 1.56
N THR A 74 8.17 -8.13 2.58
CA THR A 74 9.49 -8.74 2.44
C THR A 74 9.69 -9.86 3.46
N GLU A 75 10.19 -11.00 2.97
CA GLU A 75 10.64 -12.14 3.80
C GLU A 75 12.13 -12.02 4.17
N LYS A 76 12.74 -10.84 3.98
CA LYS A 76 14.18 -10.60 4.19
C LYS A 76 14.39 -9.62 5.35
N THR A 77 15.61 -9.57 5.87
CA THR A 77 16.04 -8.58 6.87
C THR A 77 16.23 -7.16 6.31
N TYR A 78 15.85 -6.94 5.05
CA TYR A 78 15.93 -5.67 4.34
C TYR A 78 14.76 -5.55 3.37
N PHE A 79 14.47 -4.32 2.96
CA PHE A 79 13.58 -4.03 1.85
C PHE A 79 14.37 -3.56 0.63
N ASN A 80 14.00 -4.05 -0.55
CA ASN A 80 14.55 -3.57 -1.82
C ASN A 80 13.57 -2.56 -2.41
N LEU A 81 13.93 -1.28 -2.48
CA LEU A 81 13.12 -0.20 -3.05
C LEU A 81 12.73 -0.42 -4.52
N ASN A 82 13.43 -1.29 -5.25
CA ASN A 82 13.04 -1.66 -6.61
C ASN A 82 11.77 -2.52 -6.64
N ASN A 83 11.33 -3.06 -5.49
CA ASN A 83 10.04 -3.73 -5.36
C ASN A 83 8.87 -2.73 -5.51
N ILE A 84 9.11 -1.44 -5.30
CA ILE A 84 8.17 -0.37 -5.66
C ILE A 84 8.54 0.06 -7.08
N LYS A 85 7.67 -0.24 -8.04
CA LYS A 85 7.95 0.01 -9.46
C LYS A 85 8.03 1.51 -9.74
N SER A 86 8.80 1.91 -10.76
CA SER A 86 8.99 3.32 -11.12
C SER A 86 7.67 4.04 -11.46
N ASN A 87 6.76 3.36 -12.15
CA ASN A 87 5.42 3.89 -12.44
C ASN A 87 4.61 4.16 -11.15
N GLN A 88 4.69 3.28 -10.15
CA GLN A 88 4.05 3.47 -8.84
C GLN A 88 4.64 4.69 -8.11
N LYS A 89 5.97 4.83 -8.08
CA LYS A 89 6.64 6.01 -7.50
C LYS A 89 6.19 7.29 -8.19
N ASN A 90 6.26 7.33 -9.51
CA ASN A 90 5.85 8.49 -10.30
C ASN A 90 4.37 8.85 -10.06
N LYS A 91 3.50 7.86 -9.90
CA LYS A 91 2.10 8.08 -9.58
C LYS A 91 1.94 8.73 -8.21
N MET A 92 2.56 8.17 -7.17
CA MET A 92 2.53 8.77 -5.82
C MET A 92 3.11 10.18 -5.81
N TYR A 93 4.17 10.46 -6.58
CA TYR A 93 4.74 11.80 -6.69
C TYR A 93 3.78 12.81 -7.31
N LYS A 94 3.02 12.41 -8.34
CA LYS A 94 1.97 13.27 -8.90
C LYS A 94 0.84 13.53 -7.92
N VAL A 95 0.52 12.57 -7.06
CA VAL A 95 -0.53 12.72 -6.03
C VAL A 95 -0.12 13.79 -5.02
N ILE A 96 1.10 13.71 -4.46
CA ILE A 96 1.59 14.73 -3.51
C ILE A 96 1.76 16.11 -4.15
N GLU A 97 2.17 16.19 -5.42
CA GLU A 97 2.23 17.46 -6.18
C GLU A 97 0.86 18.14 -6.31
N ASN A 98 -0.22 17.37 -6.27
CA ASN A 98 -1.60 17.85 -6.32
C ASN A 98 -2.27 17.86 -4.94
N LYS A 99 -1.48 17.94 -3.86
CA LYS A 99 -1.96 18.03 -2.47
C LYS A 99 -2.78 16.82 -2.00
N GLY A 100 -2.69 15.69 -2.70
CA GLY A 100 -3.17 14.40 -2.21
C GLY A 100 -2.13 13.75 -1.30
N ILE A 101 -2.56 12.71 -0.59
CA ILE A 101 -1.72 11.93 0.32
C ILE A 101 -1.35 10.64 -0.37
N ALA A 102 -0.04 10.37 -0.46
CA ALA A 102 0.46 9.11 -0.98
C ALA A 102 1.56 8.54 -0.11
N PHE A 103 1.57 7.21 0.04
CA PHE A 103 2.50 6.52 0.93
C PHE A 103 2.67 5.05 0.53
N VAL A 104 3.59 4.37 1.22
CA VAL A 104 3.79 2.92 1.09
C VAL A 104 3.74 2.27 2.47
N LEU A 105 2.97 1.20 2.60
CA LEU A 105 3.05 0.29 3.74
C LEU A 105 3.97 -0.88 3.39
N ILE A 106 4.94 -1.15 4.27
CA ILE A 106 5.92 -2.23 4.08
C ILE A 106 5.85 -3.18 5.27
N TYR A 107 5.49 -4.44 5.02
CA TYR A 107 5.48 -5.49 6.03
C TYR A 107 6.76 -6.33 5.99
N PHE A 108 7.41 -6.49 7.13
CA PHE A 108 8.55 -7.40 7.30
C PHE A 108 8.11 -8.69 7.99
N HIS A 109 8.05 -9.79 7.24
CA HIS A 109 7.61 -11.09 7.77
C HIS A 109 8.48 -11.62 8.91
N ILE A 110 9.80 -11.41 8.84
CA ILE A 110 10.75 -11.90 9.86
C ILE A 110 10.47 -11.25 11.22
N TYR A 111 10.08 -9.98 11.21
CA TYR A 111 9.92 -9.18 12.42
C TYR A 111 8.47 -9.02 12.85
N ASN A 112 7.51 -9.39 11.99
CA ASN A 112 6.08 -9.21 12.20
C ASN A 112 5.72 -7.73 12.44
N GLU A 113 6.27 -6.83 11.61
CA GLU A 113 6.11 -5.37 11.75
C GLU A 113 5.72 -4.70 10.43
N ILE A 114 4.86 -3.68 10.51
CA ILE A 114 4.47 -2.83 9.39
C ILE A 114 5.10 -1.45 9.57
N PHE A 115 5.69 -0.93 8.49
CA PHE A 115 6.28 0.39 8.44
C PHE A 115 5.54 1.28 7.42
N LEU A 116 5.40 2.56 7.76
CA LEU A 116 4.82 3.59 6.91
C LEU A 116 5.91 4.50 6.36
N ILE A 117 5.98 4.60 5.02
CA ILE A 117 6.83 5.58 4.33
C ILE A 117 5.93 6.57 3.59
N ASP A 118 6.00 7.85 3.96
CA ASP A 118 5.39 8.94 3.18
C ASP A 118 6.06 9.04 1.80
N ALA A 119 5.30 9.28 0.73
CA ALA A 119 5.86 9.48 -0.60
C ALA A 119 6.81 10.69 -0.70
N ASN A 120 6.68 11.69 0.18
CA ASN A 120 7.64 12.79 0.32
C ASN A 120 9.01 12.26 0.77
N ASP A 121 9.04 11.40 1.78
CA ASP A 121 10.28 10.77 2.27
C ASP A 121 10.83 9.76 1.27
N LEU A 122 9.95 9.11 0.50
CA LEU A 122 10.35 8.14 -0.52
C LEU A 122 11.35 8.73 -1.53
N LYS A 123 11.23 10.03 -1.84
CA LYS A 123 12.15 10.76 -2.74
C LYS A 123 13.56 10.87 -2.19
N ASN A 124 13.74 10.82 -0.87
CA ASN A 124 15.03 11.05 -0.20
C ASN A 124 15.88 9.79 -0.08
N PHE A 125 15.35 8.62 -0.44
CA PHE A 125 16.13 7.38 -0.39
C PHE A 125 17.12 7.26 -1.56
N ASN A 126 18.39 7.28 -1.23
CA ASN A 126 19.49 7.17 -2.20
C ASN A 126 20.03 5.73 -2.38
N LYS A 127 19.58 4.78 -1.55
CA LYS A 127 20.02 3.38 -1.58
C LYS A 127 18.86 2.48 -1.99
N THR A 128 19.12 1.51 -2.87
CA THR A 128 18.12 0.53 -3.30
C THR A 128 17.79 -0.49 -2.22
N LYS A 129 18.78 -0.89 -1.42
CA LYS A 129 18.64 -1.80 -0.29
C LYS A 129 18.60 -1.00 1.01
N ILE A 130 17.54 -1.16 1.79
CA ILE A 130 17.40 -0.54 3.10
C ILE A 130 17.26 -1.66 4.15
N GLU A 131 18.21 -1.72 5.09
CA GLU A 131 18.22 -2.71 6.17
C GLU A 131 17.10 -2.45 7.18
N TYR A 132 16.62 -3.51 7.83
CA TYR A 132 15.60 -3.42 8.87
C TYR A 132 15.96 -2.43 9.99
N ASP A 133 17.22 -2.38 10.44
CA ASP A 133 17.62 -1.47 11.52
C ASP A 133 17.35 0.00 11.16
N PHE A 134 17.48 0.36 9.88
CA PHE A 134 17.12 1.70 9.43
C PHE A 134 15.61 1.93 9.58
N PHE A 135 14.78 0.96 9.19
CA PHE A 135 13.33 1.03 9.38
C PHE A 135 12.97 1.15 10.85
N ASN A 136 13.51 0.27 11.69
CA ASN A 136 13.24 0.22 13.12
C ASN A 136 13.56 1.54 13.83
N ASN A 137 14.62 2.22 13.41
CA ASN A 137 15.11 3.43 14.07
C ASN A 137 14.57 4.73 13.47
N ASN A 138 14.17 4.75 12.20
CA ASN A 138 13.88 5.99 11.47
C ASN A 138 12.50 6.02 10.80
N ILE A 139 11.85 4.88 10.60
CA ILE A 139 10.58 4.79 9.88
C ILE A 139 9.46 4.47 10.85
N LYS A 140 8.33 5.17 10.69
CA LYS A 140 7.17 5.02 11.56
C LYS A 140 6.62 3.59 11.50
N LYS A 141 6.53 2.94 12.65
CA LYS A 141 5.82 1.66 12.81
C LYS A 141 4.31 1.87 12.91
N ILE A 142 3.56 0.99 12.25
CA ILE A 142 2.10 0.94 12.29
C ILE A 142 1.68 -0.35 12.98
N ASN A 143 0.84 -0.22 14.01
CA ASN A 143 0.28 -1.35 14.73
C ASN A 143 -0.84 -2.00 13.92
N PHE A 144 -0.98 -3.32 14.02
CA PHE A 144 -2.05 -4.08 13.38
C PHE A 144 -2.69 -5.08 14.36
N ASP A 145 -3.28 -4.55 15.43
CA ASP A 145 -3.88 -5.35 16.49
C ASP A 145 -5.04 -6.19 15.95
N ASN A 146 -5.09 -7.46 16.33
CA ASN A 146 -6.08 -8.44 15.85
C ASN A 146 -6.19 -8.49 14.31
N GLY A 147 -5.08 -8.23 13.61
CA GLY A 147 -5.03 -8.25 12.15
C GLY A 147 -5.72 -7.07 11.46
N LYS A 148 -5.88 -5.94 12.16
CA LYS A 148 -6.45 -4.70 11.62
C LYS A 148 -5.56 -3.49 11.88
N ILE A 149 -5.40 -2.66 10.86
CA ILE A 149 -4.72 -1.36 10.93
C ILE A 149 -5.77 -0.29 11.25
N ASP A 150 -5.48 0.58 12.21
CA ASP A 150 -6.22 1.82 12.40
C ASP A 150 -5.80 2.85 11.34
N PHE A 151 -6.55 2.91 10.24
CA PHE A 151 -6.30 3.85 9.16
C PHE A 151 -6.60 5.31 9.53
N ASN A 152 -7.47 5.58 10.51
CA ASN A 152 -7.66 6.95 11.00
C ASN A 152 -6.36 7.46 11.63
N TYR A 153 -5.66 6.62 12.40
CA TYR A 153 -4.34 6.97 12.92
C TYR A 153 -3.33 7.25 11.81
N VAL A 154 -3.26 6.38 10.79
CA VAL A 154 -2.35 6.54 9.64
C VAL A 154 -2.61 7.85 8.90
N PHE A 155 -3.87 8.13 8.55
CA PHE A 155 -4.21 9.30 7.75
C PHE A 155 -4.04 10.60 8.53
N ASN A 156 -4.47 10.65 9.79
CA ASN A 156 -4.26 11.83 10.64
C ASN A 156 -2.78 12.12 10.86
N HIS A 157 -1.95 11.07 11.03
CA HIS A 157 -0.50 11.22 11.08
C HIS A 157 0.01 11.93 9.82
N LEU A 158 -0.32 11.45 8.63
CA LEU A 158 0.16 12.03 7.36
C LEU A 158 -0.36 13.46 7.13
N ILE A 159 -1.63 13.75 7.46
CA ILE A 159 -2.19 15.10 7.33
C ILE A 159 -1.46 16.10 8.23
N SER A 160 -1.09 15.72 9.45
CA SER A 160 -0.43 16.63 10.40
C SER A 160 0.94 17.15 9.93
N TYR A 161 1.55 16.52 8.92
CA TYR A 161 2.81 16.93 8.30
C TYR A 161 2.64 17.65 6.95
N THR A 162 1.39 17.91 6.52
CA THR A 162 1.07 18.63 5.27
C THR A 162 0.71 20.08 5.55
#